data_AF-S8FRL5-F1
#
_entry.id   AF-S8FRL5-F1
#
_cell.length_a   1.000
_cell.length_b   1.000
_cell.length_c   1.000
_cell.angle_alpha   90.00
_cell.angle_beta   90.00
_cell.angle_gamma   90.00
#
_symmetry.space_group_name_H-M   'P 1'
#
loop_
_entity.id
_entity.type
_entity.pdbx_description
1 polymer ?
#
loop_
_entity_poly.entity_id
_entity_poly.type
_entity_poly.pdbx_seq_one_letter_code
_entity_poly.pdbx_strand_id
1 'polypeptide(L)'
;MLQQPPIPLTLAHGHRSYSIEIVQHPVKTAEFGDTTLTRLPLAPPLIARLVISGVSDAEAVDDPDLAFLVAQVSIQLNHASTPAEATAGYVGDSTTPRLLYGSLVSSPHILRNLQGRQGVYFLFPDVSVRVRGQYYLNVTLLRIPR
;
A
#
# COMPACT_ATOMS: atom_id res chain seq x y z
N MET A 1 -16.04 -17.05 17.21
CA MET A 1 -14.65 -17.13 16.74
C MET A 1 -14.10 -15.72 16.71
N LEU A 2 -13.23 -15.37 17.66
CA LEU A 2 -12.60 -14.05 17.73
C LEU A 2 -11.50 -14.02 16.67
N GLN A 3 -11.74 -13.37 15.53
CA GLN A 3 -10.66 -13.03 14.61
C GLN A 3 -9.76 -12.05 15.34
N GLN A 4 -8.55 -12.49 15.69
CA GLN A 4 -7.47 -11.58 16.06
C GLN A 4 -7.31 -10.56 14.93
N PRO A 5 -7.17 -9.26 15.23
CA PRO A 5 -6.82 -8.29 14.19
C PRO A 5 -5.48 -8.73 13.56
N PRO A 6 -5.28 -8.51 12.26
CA PRO A 6 -4.02 -8.86 11.61
C PRO A 6 -2.88 -8.19 12.37
N ILE A 7 -1.90 -8.98 12.79
CA ILE A 7 -0.67 -8.47 13.40
C ILE A 7 -0.07 -7.50 12.37
N PRO A 8 0.09 -6.20 12.69
CA PRO A 8 0.69 -5.29 11.74
C PRO A 8 2.10 -5.79 11.44
N LEU A 9 2.43 -5.91 10.15
CA LEU A 9 3.77 -6.31 9.71
C LEU A 9 4.77 -5.34 10.33
N THR A 10 5.44 -5.80 11.37
CA THR A 10 6.27 -4.98 12.23
C THR A 10 7.71 -5.12 11.77
N LEU A 11 8.30 -4.02 11.34
CA LEU A 11 9.72 -3.94 11.05
C LEU A 11 10.45 -3.58 12.35
N ALA A 12 11.27 -4.49 12.88
CA ALA A 12 12.12 -4.20 14.02
C ALA A 12 13.50 -3.72 13.54
N HIS A 13 14.00 -2.62 14.11
CA HIS A 13 15.38 -2.17 13.89
C HIS A 13 15.96 -1.60 15.18
N GLY A 14 17.02 -2.25 15.69
CA GLY A 14 17.58 -1.93 17.00
C GLY A 14 16.54 -2.08 18.10
N HIS A 15 16.29 -1.00 18.84
CA HIS A 15 15.30 -0.95 19.93
C HIS A 15 13.92 -0.40 19.49
N ARG A 16 13.75 -0.08 18.20
CA ARG A 16 12.52 0.49 17.63
C ARG A 16 11.76 -0.55 16.82
N SER A 17 10.45 -0.44 16.90
CA SER A 17 9.49 -1.31 16.21
C SER A 17 8.54 -0.43 15.42
N TYR A 18 8.61 -0.55 14.09
CA TYR A 18 7.86 0.24 13.13
C TYR A 18 6.71 -0.58 12.57
N SER A 19 5.54 0.04 12.42
CA SER A 19 4.36 -0.59 11.84
C SER A 19 3.64 0.41 10.94
N ILE A 20 2.77 -0.12 10.07
CA ILE A 20 1.96 0.67 9.15
C ILE A 20 0.49 0.51 9.52
N GLU A 21 -0.21 1.64 9.55
CA GLU A 21 -1.66 1.69 9.68
C GLU A 21 -2.27 2.33 8.43
N ILE A 22 -3.31 1.72 7.87
CA ILE A 22 -4.02 2.28 6.72
C ILE A 22 -5.07 3.28 7.22
N VAL A 23 -4.86 4.56 6.94
CA VAL A 23 -5.76 5.64 7.37
C VAL A 23 -6.75 6.06 6.28
N GLN A 24 -6.47 5.74 5.01
CA GLN A 24 -7.42 5.90 3.91
C GLN A 24 -7.40 4.66 3.01
N HIS A 25 -8.54 3.97 2.95
CA HIS A 25 -8.70 2.77 2.14
C HIS A 25 -9.27 3.13 0.76
N PRO A 26 -8.71 2.58 -0.33
CA PRO A 26 -9.31 2.69 -1.64
C PRO A 26 -10.59 1.85 -1.72
N VAL A 27 -11.62 2.40 -2.37
CA VAL A 27 -12.95 1.77 -2.45
C VAL A 27 -13.23 1.24 -3.85
N LYS A 28 -12.73 1.93 -4.88
CA LYS A 28 -12.95 1.57 -6.29
C LYS A 28 -11.81 2.02 -7.19
N THR A 29 -11.71 1.38 -8.34
CA THR A 29 -10.87 1.76 -9.49
C THR A 29 -11.54 1.22 -10.75
N ALA A 30 -11.03 1.57 -11.93
CA ALA A 30 -11.43 0.96 -13.19
C ALA A 30 -10.28 0.13 -13.74
N GLU A 31 -10.60 -1.08 -14.19
CA GLU A 31 -9.70 -1.86 -15.04
C GLU A 31 -9.38 -1.09 -16.32
N PHE A 32 -8.19 -1.30 -16.88
CA PHE A 32 -7.78 -0.64 -18.11
C PHE A 32 -7.28 -1.60 -19.20
N GLY A 33 -7.11 -2.89 -18.87
CA GLY A 33 -6.65 -3.92 -19.80
C GLY A 33 -5.34 -3.52 -20.48
N ASP A 34 -5.39 -3.33 -21.80
CA ASP A 34 -4.22 -2.94 -22.60
C ASP A 34 -4.18 -1.44 -22.90
N THR A 35 -5.17 -0.67 -22.46
CA THR A 35 -5.30 0.77 -22.75
C THR A 35 -4.71 1.60 -21.61
N THR A 36 -3.39 1.78 -21.62
CA THR A 36 -2.66 2.47 -20.53
C THR A 36 -3.00 3.96 -20.37
N LEU A 37 -3.61 4.59 -21.38
CA LEU A 37 -4.01 5.99 -21.35
C LEU A 37 -5.35 6.23 -20.62
N THR A 38 -6.18 5.20 -20.46
CA THR A 38 -7.48 5.30 -19.77
C THR A 38 -7.40 4.83 -18.32
N ARG A 39 -6.19 4.73 -17.76
CA ARG A 39 -5.96 4.31 -16.38
C ARG A 39 -6.62 5.28 -15.42
N LEU A 40 -7.46 4.73 -14.54
CA LEU A 40 -8.03 5.47 -13.42
C LEU A 40 -7.40 4.95 -12.12
N PRO A 41 -6.74 5.81 -11.33
CA PRO A 41 -6.15 5.38 -10.08
C PRO A 41 -7.22 4.97 -9.08
N LEU A 42 -6.79 4.28 -8.02
CA LEU A 42 -7.60 3.94 -6.87
C LEU A 42 -8.22 5.21 -6.26
N ALA A 43 -9.52 5.12 -5.99
CA ALA A 43 -10.32 6.19 -5.43
C ALA A 43 -11.05 5.73 -4.14
N PRO A 44 -10.89 6.44 -3.01
CA PRO A 44 -9.89 7.49 -2.79
C PRO A 44 -8.45 6.90 -2.80
N PRO A 45 -7.39 7.74 -2.92
CA PRO A 45 -6.01 7.27 -2.86
C PRO A 45 -5.71 6.45 -1.60
N LEU A 46 -4.85 5.44 -1.70
CA LEU A 46 -4.40 4.70 -0.53
C LEU A 46 -3.43 5.58 0.28
N ILE A 47 -3.71 5.73 1.58
CA ILE A 47 -2.84 6.47 2.50
C ILE A 47 -2.55 5.60 3.71
N ALA A 48 -1.26 5.48 4.01
CA ALA A 48 -0.73 4.75 5.16
C ALA A 48 -0.03 5.72 6.11
N ARG A 49 -0.09 5.45 7.42
CA ARG A 49 0.58 6.17 8.50
C ARG A 49 1.65 5.27 9.11
N LEU A 50 2.81 5.83 9.40
CA LEU A 50 3.86 5.17 10.18
C LEU A 50 3.53 5.24 11.67
N VAL A 51 3.61 4.11 12.36
CA VAL A 51 3.47 4.03 13.81
C VAL A 51 4.75 3.42 14.38
N ILE A 52 5.43 4.20 15.24
CA ILE A 52 6.64 3.77 15.95
C ILE A 52 6.21 3.38 17.38
N SER A 53 6.52 2.16 17.78
CA SER A 53 6.11 1.62 19.08
C SER A 53 6.68 2.45 20.22
N GLY A 54 5.81 2.94 21.11
CA GLY A 54 6.20 3.72 22.29
C GLY A 54 6.54 5.20 22.01
N VAL A 55 6.27 5.69 20.80
CA VAL A 55 6.56 7.06 20.37
C VAL A 55 5.29 7.69 19.80
N SER A 56 5.04 8.96 20.11
CA SER A 56 3.89 9.68 19.56
C SER A 56 4.11 10.08 18.10
N ASP A 57 3.03 10.30 17.33
CA ASP A 57 3.14 10.77 15.93
C ASP A 57 3.97 12.05 15.78
N ALA A 58 3.91 12.94 16.78
CA ALA A 58 4.64 14.19 16.80
C ALA A 58 6.14 13.98 17.00
N GLU A 59 6.55 12.95 17.75
CA GLU A 59 7.96 12.59 17.94
C GLU A 59 8.47 11.72 16.78
N ALA A 60 7.58 10.98 16.11
CA ALA A 60 7.94 10.12 14.98
C ALA A 60 8.46 10.90 13.77
N VAL A 61 8.14 12.19 13.65
CA VAL A 61 8.62 13.06 12.55
C VAL A 61 10.11 13.37 12.63
N ASP A 62 10.70 13.28 13.83
CA ASP A 62 12.11 13.56 14.10
C ASP A 62 12.95 12.28 14.10
N ASP A 63 12.38 11.14 13.69
CA ASP A 63 13.08 9.86 13.70
C ASP A 63 14.22 9.85 12.64
N PRO A 64 15.47 9.53 13.04
CA PRO A 64 16.62 9.59 12.13
C PRO A 64 16.66 8.47 11.09
N ASP A 65 15.82 7.44 11.23
CA ASP A 65 15.71 6.35 10.27
C ASP A 65 14.71 6.65 9.14
N LEU A 66 13.90 7.73 9.23
CA LEU A 66 12.89 8.06 8.21
C LEU A 66 13.44 8.10 6.78
N ALA A 67 14.62 8.69 6.58
CA ALA A 67 15.25 8.78 5.25
C ALA A 67 15.54 7.40 4.61
N PHE A 68 15.54 6.34 5.42
CA PHE A 68 15.81 4.97 4.99
C PHE A 68 14.56 4.11 4.95
N LEU A 69 13.38 4.65 5.26
CA LEU A 69 12.12 3.92 5.20
C LEU A 69 11.42 4.15 3.86
N VAL A 70 10.81 3.09 3.33
CA VAL A 70 10.04 3.12 2.09
C VAL A 70 8.84 2.19 2.24
N ALA A 71 7.66 2.59 1.77
CA ALA A 71 6.49 1.74 1.74
C ALA A 71 6.19 1.28 0.31
N GLN A 72 5.91 -0.01 0.13
CA GLN A 72 5.58 -0.61 -1.16
C GLN A 72 4.17 -1.21 -1.13
N VAL A 73 3.40 -0.98 -2.19
CA VAL A 73 2.10 -1.61 -2.42
C VAL A 73 2.26 -2.88 -3.26
N SER A 74 1.59 -3.94 -2.82
CA SER A 74 1.39 -5.18 -3.59
C SER A 74 -0.09 -5.56 -3.60
N ILE A 75 -0.47 -6.46 -4.51
CA ILE A 75 -1.85 -6.93 -4.68
C ILE A 75 -1.94 -8.42 -4.44
N GLN A 76 -3.03 -8.85 -3.82
CA GLN A 76 -3.40 -10.26 -3.65
C GLN A 76 -4.83 -10.45 -4.15
N LEU A 77 -5.05 -11.50 -4.93
CA LEU A 77 -6.38 -11.86 -5.40
C LEU A 77 -7.21 -12.44 -4.24
N ASN A 78 -8.46 -12.01 -4.12
CA ASN A 78 -9.39 -12.66 -3.20
C ASN A 78 -9.77 -14.04 -3.77
N HIS A 79 -9.41 -15.12 -3.07
CA HIS A 79 -9.59 -16.52 -3.49
C HIS A 79 -11.03 -16.91 -3.87
N ALA A 80 -12.04 -16.10 -3.51
CA ALA A 80 -13.43 -16.29 -3.93
C ALA A 80 -13.69 -15.90 -5.41
N SER A 81 -12.74 -15.21 -6.05
CA SER A 81 -12.82 -14.86 -7.48
C SER A 81 -12.18 -16.00 -8.28
N THR A 82 -12.94 -16.65 -9.17
CA THR A 82 -12.39 -17.72 -10.02
C THR A 82 -11.23 -17.17 -10.86
N PRO A 83 -10.07 -17.86 -10.90
CA PRO A 83 -8.92 -17.45 -11.73
C PRO A 83 -9.28 -17.25 -13.20
N ALA A 84 -10.33 -17.92 -13.66
CA ALA A 84 -10.87 -17.80 -15.01
C ALA A 84 -11.32 -16.37 -15.33
N GLU A 85 -11.93 -15.61 -14.41
CA GLU A 85 -12.40 -14.25 -14.70
C GLU A 85 -11.25 -13.23 -14.75
N ALA A 86 -10.20 -13.42 -13.94
CA ALA A 86 -9.01 -12.56 -13.93
C ALA A 86 -7.99 -12.90 -15.03
N THR A 87 -8.13 -14.06 -15.69
CA THR A 87 -7.17 -14.55 -16.70
C THR A 87 -7.81 -14.77 -18.08
N ALA A 88 -9.14 -14.71 -18.21
CA ALA A 88 -9.88 -14.96 -19.47
C ALA A 88 -9.55 -14.01 -20.63
N GLY A 89 -8.81 -12.92 -20.39
CA GLY A 89 -8.34 -12.01 -21.43
C GLY A 89 -6.97 -12.33 -22.04
N TYR A 90 -6.19 -13.22 -21.43
CA TYR A 90 -4.80 -13.47 -21.83
C TYR A 90 -4.56 -14.94 -22.15
N VAL A 91 -5.19 -15.40 -23.25
CA VAL A 91 -4.82 -16.66 -23.89
C VAL A 91 -3.53 -16.41 -24.68
N GLY A 92 -2.39 -16.70 -24.06
CA GLY A 92 -1.12 -16.83 -24.78
C GLY A 92 0.00 -15.91 -24.30
N ASP A 93 0.49 -16.10 -23.07
CA ASP A 93 1.93 -16.09 -22.80
C ASP A 93 2.17 -16.77 -21.45
N SER A 94 3.32 -17.41 -21.29
CA SER A 94 3.72 -18.15 -20.09
C SER A 94 4.12 -17.25 -18.91
N THR A 95 3.86 -15.95 -19.01
CA THR A 95 4.18 -14.93 -17.99
C THR A 95 2.90 -14.41 -17.33
N THR A 96 2.83 -14.47 -16.00
CA THR A 96 1.69 -13.89 -15.27
C THR A 96 1.70 -12.37 -15.46
N PRO A 97 0.63 -11.77 -16.02
CA PRO A 97 0.64 -10.34 -16.33
C PRO A 97 0.68 -9.52 -15.04
N ARG A 98 1.50 -8.47 -15.03
CA ARG A 98 1.54 -7.50 -13.93
C ARG A 98 0.15 -6.89 -13.74
N LEU A 99 -0.37 -6.93 -12.50
CA LEU A 99 -1.72 -6.43 -12.19
C LEU A 99 -1.72 -4.97 -11.73
N LEU A 100 -0.69 -4.52 -11.01
CA LEU A 100 -0.57 -3.15 -10.48
C LEU A 100 0.36 -2.27 -11.33
N TYR A 101 -0.11 -1.05 -11.60
CA TYR A 101 0.62 -0.02 -12.35
C TYR A 101 0.58 1.33 -11.64
N GLY A 102 1.50 2.22 -12.04
CA GLY A 102 1.68 3.54 -11.46
C GLY A 102 2.76 3.58 -10.38
N SER A 103 2.64 4.50 -9.44
CA SER A 103 3.54 4.68 -8.30
C SER A 103 3.20 3.72 -7.15
N LEU A 104 3.87 2.57 -7.14
CA LEU A 104 3.67 1.52 -6.12
C LEU A 104 4.56 1.66 -4.89
N VAL A 105 5.44 2.67 -4.89
CA VAL A 105 6.44 2.88 -3.84
C VAL A 105 6.34 4.33 -3.38
N SER A 106 6.36 4.55 -2.06
CA SER A 106 6.29 5.87 -1.44
C SER A 106 7.41 6.04 -0.42
N SER A 107 8.07 7.19 -0.46
CA SER A 107 8.85 7.71 0.65
C SER A 107 7.94 8.20 1.79
N PRO A 108 8.45 8.37 3.02
CA PRO A 108 7.72 9.01 4.09
C PRO A 108 7.53 10.51 3.83
N HIS A 109 6.36 11.02 4.17
CA HIS A 109 5.98 12.42 4.09
C HIS A 109 5.52 12.91 5.47
N ILE A 110 6.10 14.00 5.95
CA ILE A 110 5.65 14.66 7.18
C ILE A 110 4.46 15.56 6.83
N LEU A 111 3.27 15.21 7.30
CA LEU A 111 2.03 15.93 7.01
C LEU A 111 1.24 16.18 8.29
N ARG A 112 0.22 17.05 8.19
CA ARG A 112 -0.78 17.25 9.24
C ARG A 112 -2.07 16.53 8.87
N ASN A 113 -2.68 15.85 9.84
CA ASN A 113 -4.02 15.29 9.66
C ASN A 113 -5.11 16.37 9.72
N LEU A 114 -6.37 15.97 9.56
CA LEU A 114 -7.53 16.88 9.59
C LEU A 114 -7.72 17.59 10.93
N GLN A 115 -7.14 17.07 12.01
CA GLN A 115 -7.13 17.66 13.35
C GLN A 115 -5.90 18.56 13.59
N GLY A 116 -5.04 18.77 12.58
CA GLY A 116 -3.85 19.61 12.65
C GLY A 116 -2.62 18.96 13.28
N ARG A 117 -2.69 17.67 13.64
CA ARG A 117 -1.57 16.94 14.27
C ARG A 117 -0.59 16.43 13.22
N GLN A 118 0.70 16.62 13.45
CA GLN A 118 1.75 16.10 12.59
C GLN A 118 1.90 14.59 12.74
N GLY A 119 2.31 13.94 11.65
CA GLY A 119 2.69 12.54 11.62
C GLY A 119 3.41 12.21 10.31
N VAL A 120 3.85 10.96 10.19
CA VAL A 120 4.56 10.46 9.02
C VAL A 120 3.64 9.57 8.18
N TYR A 121 3.49 9.89 6.90
CA TYR A 121 2.54 9.26 5.99
C TYR A 121 3.22 8.76 4.71
N PHE A 122 2.65 7.72 4.12
CA PHE A 122 2.99 7.21 2.80
C PHE A 122 1.76 7.36 1.89
N LEU A 123 1.97 7.94 0.71
CA LEU A 123 0.90 8.32 -0.20
C LEU A 123 0.99 7.52 -1.50
N PHE A 124 -0.14 6.98 -1.94
CA PHE A 124 -0.21 6.22 -3.18
C PHE A 124 -1.31 6.80 -4.10
N PRO A 125 -1.09 7.99 -4.69
CA PRO A 125 -2.08 8.70 -5.49
C PRO A 125 -2.28 8.13 -6.90
N ASP A 126 -1.29 7.40 -7.42
CA ASP A 126 -1.32 6.81 -8.76
C ASP A 126 -1.11 5.30 -8.68
N VAL A 127 -2.10 4.56 -8.19
CA VAL A 127 -2.11 3.10 -8.23
C VAL A 127 -3.31 2.67 -9.04
N SER A 128 -3.09 1.89 -10.10
CA SER A 128 -4.15 1.40 -10.99
C SER A 128 -4.08 -0.12 -11.11
N VAL A 129 -5.24 -0.75 -11.32
CA VAL A 129 -5.34 -2.20 -11.50
C VAL A 129 -5.67 -2.51 -12.97
N ARG A 130 -4.90 -3.42 -13.58
CA ARG A 130 -5.05 -3.75 -15.01
C ARG A 130 -6.31 -4.53 -15.32
N VAL A 131 -6.60 -5.53 -14.50
CA VAL A 131 -7.66 -6.51 -14.74
C VAL A 131 -8.75 -6.38 -13.69
N ARG A 132 -9.99 -6.64 -14.10
CA ARG A 132 -11.14 -6.72 -13.20
C ARG A 132 -10.94 -7.81 -12.16
N GLY A 133 -11.29 -7.52 -10.92
CA GLY A 133 -11.34 -8.52 -9.87
C GLY A 133 -11.55 -7.92 -8.49
N GLN A 134 -11.68 -8.79 -7.49
CA GLN A 134 -11.66 -8.41 -6.09
C GLN A 134 -10.28 -8.70 -5.52
N TYR A 135 -9.67 -7.67 -4.93
CA TYR A 135 -8.29 -7.73 -4.49
C TYR A 135 -8.13 -7.15 -3.09
N TYR A 136 -7.11 -7.66 -2.39
CA TYR A 136 -6.54 -7.02 -1.22
C TYR A 136 -5.24 -6.33 -1.61
N LEU A 137 -5.03 -5.13 -1.09
CA LEU A 137 -3.79 -4.39 -1.24
C LEU A 137 -2.99 -4.53 0.05
N ASN A 138 -1.70 -4.83 -0.07
CA ASN A 138 -0.80 -4.90 1.07
C ASN A 138 0.22 -3.77 0.97
N VAL A 139 0.40 -3.05 2.07
CA VAL A 139 1.46 -2.05 2.22
C VAL A 139 2.57 -2.66 3.07
N THR A 140 3.73 -2.84 2.47
CA THR A 140 4.91 -3.39 3.15
C THR A 140 5.88 -2.25 3.44
N LEU A 141 6.27 -2.11 4.71
CA LEU A 141 7.34 -1.21 5.11
C LEU A 141 8.70 -1.89 4.90
N LEU A 142 9.59 -1.21 4.18
CA LEU A 142 10.94 -1.64 3.88
C LEU A 142 11.92 -0.62 4.43
N ARG A 143 13.13 -1.09 4.77
CA ARG A 143 14.26 -0.23 5.12
C ARG A 143 15.40 -0.45 4.15
N ILE A 144 15.89 0.62 3.55
CA ILE A 144 17.07 0.59 2.69
C ILE A 144 18.36 0.65 3.54
N PRO A 145 19.46 0.02 3.10
CA PRO A 145 20.74 0.11 3.78
C PRO A 145 21.28 1.56 3.78
N ARG A 146 22.08 1.87 4.79
CA ARG A 146 22.80 3.15 4.94
C ARG A 146 24.03 3.18 4.04
#